data_AF-A0A538CUV4-F1
#
_entry.id   AF-A0A538CUV4-F1
#
_cell.length_a   1.000
_cell.length_b   1.000
_cell.length_c   1.000
_cell.angle_alpha   90.00
_cell.angle_beta   90.00
_cell.angle_gamma   90.00
#
_symmetry.space_group_name_H-M   'P 1'
#
loop_
_entity.id
_entity.type
_entity.pdbx_description
1 polymer ?
#
loop_
_entity_poly.entity_id
_entity_poly.type
_entity_poly.pdbx_seq_one_letter_code
_entity_poly.pdbx_strand_id
1 'polypeptide(L)'
;MQLLANLLTYDGTRRRLWIGGQRCHHGATGALLTAGAALGFAAARWHPVRAIVLATTGSLLMAHDWHDRSVWFKRGRQDPA
;
A
#
# COMPACT_ATOMS: atom_id res chain seq x y z
N MET A 1 -24.88 10.44 7.52
CA MET A 1 -23.55 10.48 6.87
C MET A 1 -22.58 9.45 7.49
N GLN A 2 -22.93 8.16 7.56
CA GLN A 2 -22.07 7.11 8.16
C GLN A 2 -21.31 6.24 7.13
N LEU A 3 -21.64 6.33 5.84
CA LEU A 3 -21.04 5.50 4.79
C LEU A 3 -19.54 5.79 4.55
N LEU A 4 -19.09 7.04 4.69
CA LEU A 4 -17.66 7.38 4.52
C LEU A 4 -16.77 6.87 5.67
N ALA A 5 -17.30 6.84 6.90
CA ALA A 5 -16.53 6.49 8.10
C ALA A 5 -16.00 5.05 8.08
N ASN A 6 -16.71 4.14 7.40
CA ASN A 6 -16.31 2.75 7.24
C ASN A 6 -15.35 2.52 6.05
N LEU A 7 -15.26 3.48 5.12
CA LEU A 7 -14.41 3.38 3.94
C LEU A 7 -12.98 3.83 4.23
N LEU A 8 -12.82 4.92 4.99
CA LEU A 8 -11.51 5.49 5.31
C LEU A 8 -11.44 5.80 6.81
N THR A 9 -10.50 5.18 7.51
CA THR A 9 -10.26 5.44 8.94
C THR A 9 -8.79 5.76 9.14
N TYR A 10 -8.49 6.80 9.90
CA TYR A 10 -7.12 7.19 10.24
C TYR A 10 -6.97 7.34 11.76
N ASP A 11 -5.99 6.66 12.33
CA ASP A 11 -5.54 6.82 13.72
C ASP A 11 -4.30 7.71 13.71
N GLY A 12 -4.45 8.97 14.13
CA GLY A 12 -3.36 9.94 14.18
C GLY A 12 -2.33 9.67 15.28
N THR A 13 -2.72 8.99 16.36
CA THR A 13 -1.82 8.65 17.46
C THR A 13 -0.82 7.59 17.02
N ARG A 14 -1.32 6.55 16.33
CA ARG A 14 -0.47 5.45 15.84
C ARG A 14 -0.01 5.64 14.39
N ARG A 15 -0.45 6.70 13.72
CA ARG A 15 -0.21 7.00 12.29
C ARG A 15 -0.60 5.84 11.38
N ARG A 16 -1.81 5.30 11.59
CA ARG A 16 -2.31 4.12 10.85
C ARG A 16 -3.51 4.50 10.01
N LEU A 17 -3.54 3.97 8.79
CA LEU A 17 -4.61 4.17 7.82
C LEU A 17 -5.33 2.85 7.56
N TRP A 18 -6.64 2.89 7.44
CA TRP A 18 -7.47 1.79 6.98
C TRP A 18 -8.31 2.22 5.79
N ILE A 19 -8.40 1.33 4.80
CA ILE A 19 -9.27 1.47 3.63
C ILE A 19 -10.18 0.24 3.57
N GLY A 20 -11.50 0.44 3.58
CA GLY A 20 -12.48 -0.65 3.57
C GLY A 20 -12.31 -1.63 4.74
N GLY A 21 -11.90 -1.14 5.91
CA GLY A 21 -11.62 -1.97 7.09
C GLY A 21 -10.30 -2.75 7.05
N GLN A 22 -9.50 -2.62 5.99
CA GLN A 22 -8.16 -3.23 5.88
C GLN A 22 -7.09 -2.22 6.26
N ARG A 23 -6.12 -2.61 7.09
CA ARG A 23 -5.02 -1.72 7.43
C ARG A 23 -4.07 -1.59 6.25
N CYS A 24 -3.74 -0.35 5.88
CA CYS A 24 -2.74 -0.06 4.88
C CYS A 24 -1.35 -0.12 5.52
N HIS A 25 -0.53 -1.05 5.03
CA HIS A 25 0.90 -1.14 5.32
C HIS A 25 1.69 -0.43 4.22
N HIS A 26 2.82 0.18 4.57
CA HIS A 26 3.68 0.82 3.57
C HIS A 26 4.23 -0.24 2.62
N GLY A 27 4.61 -1.40 3.12
CA GLY A 27 5.13 -2.47 2.29
C GLY A 27 4.09 -3.14 1.39
N ALA A 28 2.85 -3.31 1.88
CA ALA A 28 1.73 -3.75 1.05
C ALA A 28 1.43 -2.76 -0.08
N THR A 29 1.40 -1.47 0.26
CA THR A 29 1.23 -0.38 -0.72
C THR A 29 2.38 -0.39 -1.72
N GLY A 30 3.62 -0.53 -1.25
CA GLY A 30 4.80 -0.60 -2.08
C GLY A 30 4.77 -1.76 -3.08
N ALA A 31 4.34 -2.95 -2.64
CA ALA A 31 4.18 -4.12 -3.50
C ALA A 31 3.15 -3.88 -4.61
N LEU A 32 2.01 -3.24 -4.30
CA LEU A 32 1.00 -2.88 -5.29
C LEU A 32 1.53 -1.84 -6.29
N LEU A 33 2.27 -0.84 -5.84
CA LEU A 33 2.88 0.17 -6.72
C LEU A 33 3.91 -0.46 -7.66
N THR A 34 4.80 -1.31 -7.15
CA THR A 34 5.81 -2.01 -7.95
C THR A 34 5.16 -2.96 -8.97
N ALA A 35 4.15 -3.73 -8.55
CA ALA A 35 3.41 -4.62 -9.45
C ALA A 35 2.64 -3.83 -10.53
N GLY A 36 1.96 -2.75 -10.14
CA GLY A 36 1.27 -1.86 -11.08
C GLY A 36 2.21 -1.21 -12.09
N ALA A 37 3.39 -0.77 -11.65
CA ALA A 37 4.44 -0.22 -12.50
C ALA A 37 4.93 -1.25 -13.53
N ALA A 38 5.22 -2.47 -13.09
CA ALA A 38 5.66 -3.56 -13.95
C ALA A 38 4.60 -3.92 -14.99
N LEU A 39 3.33 -4.06 -14.57
CA LEU A 39 2.21 -4.36 -15.47
C LEU A 39 1.95 -3.22 -16.46
N GLY A 40 1.96 -1.96 -16.00
CA GLY A 40 1.75 -0.79 -16.85
C GLY A 40 2.85 -0.60 -17.90
N PHE A 41 4.10 -0.90 -17.52
CA PHE A 41 5.24 -0.92 -18.44
C PHE A 41 5.16 -2.08 -19.43
N ALA A 42 4.92 -3.31 -18.95
CA ALA A 42 4.85 -4.51 -19.79
C ALA A 42 3.72 -4.43 -20.83
N ALA A 43 2.61 -3.77 -20.49
CA ALA A 43 1.52 -3.51 -21.43
C ALA A 43 1.82 -2.39 -22.45
N ALA A 44 3.01 -1.78 -22.41
CA ALA A 44 3.40 -0.60 -23.20
C ALA A 44 2.43 0.59 -23.06
N ARG A 45 1.70 0.66 -21.95
CA ARG A 45 0.67 1.67 -21.72
C ARG A 45 1.21 2.92 -21.02
N TRP A 46 2.34 2.82 -20.32
CA TRP A 46 2.91 3.90 -19.52
C TRP A 46 4.30 4.30 -20.00
N HIS A 47 4.60 5.60 -19.92
CA HIS A 47 5.93 6.13 -20.22
C HIS A 47 6.99 5.48 -19.30
N PRO A 48 8.16 5.03 -19.82
CA PRO A 48 9.15 4.29 -19.03
C PRO A 48 9.57 4.99 -17.73
N VAL A 49 9.76 6.32 -17.80
CA VAL A 49 10.10 7.14 -16.62
C VAL A 49 9.06 7.01 -15.51
N ARG A 50 7.75 6.99 -15.85
CA ARG A 50 6.68 6.84 -14.84
C ARG A 50 6.73 5.47 -14.19
N ALA A 51 6.95 4.41 -14.98
CA ALA A 51 7.09 3.06 -14.44
C ALA A 51 8.31 2.94 -13.53
N ILE A 52 9.46 3.51 -13.92
CA ILE A 52 10.68 3.51 -13.10
C ILE A 52 10.45 4.23 -11.77
N VAL A 53 9.87 5.43 -11.80
CA VAL A 53 9.58 6.20 -10.57
C VAL A 53 8.63 5.44 -9.65
N LEU A 54 7.58 4.83 -10.20
CA LEU A 54 6.60 4.10 -9.41
C LEU A 54 7.19 2.80 -8.84
N ALA A 55 7.97 2.06 -9.62
CA ALA A 55 8.64 0.83 -9.19
C ALA A 55 9.69 1.07 -8.11
N THR A 56 10.49 2.13 -8.26
CA THR A 56 11.51 2.50 -7.25
C THR A 56 10.86 2.98 -5.95
N THR A 57 9.83 3.83 -6.05
CA THR A 57 9.06 4.27 -4.87
C THR A 57 8.40 3.09 -4.17
N GLY A 58 7.76 2.19 -4.91
CA GLY A 58 7.15 0.98 -4.36
C GLY A 58 8.17 0.07 -3.67
N SER A 59 9.32 -0.13 -4.29
CA SER A 59 10.41 -0.94 -3.73
C SER A 59 10.98 -0.34 -2.45
N LEU A 60 11.13 0.99 -2.37
CA LEU A 60 11.57 1.67 -1.15
C LEU A 60 10.56 1.52 -0.01
N LEU A 61 9.26 1.61 -0.30
CA LEU A 61 8.21 1.38 0.71
C LEU A 61 8.20 -0.08 1.22
N MET A 62 8.40 -1.04 0.32
CA MET A 62 8.59 -2.45 0.69
C MET A 62 9.81 -2.65 1.58
N ALA A 63 10.94 -2.04 1.22
CA ALA A 63 12.17 -2.13 2.00
C ALA A 63 12.01 -1.48 3.39
N HIS A 64 11.38 -0.31 3.45
CA HIS A 64 11.11 0.41 4.70
C HIS A 64 10.29 -0.40 5.69
N ASP A 65 9.31 -1.15 5.19
CA ASP A 65 8.33 -1.89 6.01
C ASP A 65 8.59 -3.41 6.01
N TRP A 66 9.79 -3.85 5.59
CA TRP A 66 10.12 -5.27 5.37
C TRP A 66 10.03 -6.14 6.63
N HIS A 67 10.21 -5.52 7.79
CA HIS A 67 10.03 -6.18 9.09
C HIS A 67 8.62 -6.78 9.23
N ASP A 68 7.60 -6.07 8.74
CA ASP A 68 6.19 -6.44 8.88
C ASP A 68 5.66 -7.26 7.69
N ARG A 69 6.55 -7.81 6.84
CA ARG A 69 6.18 -8.49 5.58
C ARG A 69 5.17 -9.63 5.73
N SER A 70 5.18 -10.34 6.86
CA SER A 70 4.25 -11.44 7.12
C SER A 70 2.81 -10.98 7.34
N VAL A 71 2.59 -9.69 7.63
CA VAL A 71 1.27 -9.13 7.91
C VAL A 71 0.78 -8.12 6.86
N TRP A 72 1.59 -7.78 5.86
CA TRP A 72 1.26 -6.80 4.81
C TRP A 72 -0.13 -7.00 4.19
N PHE A 73 -0.52 -8.25 3.93
CA PHE A 73 -1.80 -8.59 3.31
C PHE A 73 -2.75 -9.35 4.24
N LYS A 74 -2.46 -9.41 5.55
CA LYS A 74 -3.35 -10.08 6.50
C LYS A 74 -4.65 -9.29 6.60
N ARG A 75 -5.78 -10.00 6.51
CA ARG A 75 -7.10 -9.39 6.43
C ARG A 75 -7.56 -8.83 7.79
N GLY A 76 -8.39 -7.79 7.71
CA GLY A 76 -9.13 -7.20 8.82
C GLY A 76 -8.47 -5.95 9.39
N ARG A 77 -8.93 -5.51 10.56
CA ARG A 77 -8.47 -4.26 11.18
C ARG A 77 -7.03 -4.34 11.70
N GLN A 78 -6.49 -5.52 12.01
CA GLN A 78 -5.08 -5.70 12.39
C GLN A 78 -4.58 -4.72 13.47
N ASP A 79 -5.40 -4.52 14.52
CA ASP A 79 -5.01 -3.77 15.70
C ASP A 79 -3.82 -4.46 16.40
N PRO A 80 -2.92 -3.70 17.06
CA PRO A 80 -2.05 -4.33 18.04
C PRO A 80 -2.91 -4.72 19.25
N ALA A 81 -2.55 -5.83 19.91
CA ALA A 81 -3.03 -6.07 21.26
C ALA A 81 -2.75 -4.85 22.16
#